data_AF-F0IDY9-F1
#
_entry.id   AF-F0IDY9-F1
#
_cell.length_a   1.000
_cell.length_b   1.000
_cell.length_c   1.000
_cell.angle_alpha   90.00
_cell.angle_beta   90.00
_cell.angle_gamma   90.00
#
_symmetry.space_group_name_H-M   'P 1'
#
loop_
_entity.id
_entity.type
_entity.pdbx_description
1 polymer ?
#
loop_
_entity_poly.entity_id
_entity_poly.type
_entity_poly.pdbx_seq_one_letter_code
_entity_poly.pdbx_strand_id
1 'polypeptide(L)'
;MKKALLFFVLSLLVGIALAALYLFLVRRFTSSYDRDISMLFSPIPFLLGVWIFYSFAYNQKIIGILAIICTIAFFRFMMGILGVTFSKVYEGLTVPKVYKNYHYISDYRILHAEGTKYLVRLPEDLHHFVEGIYLNPQNELVIYDKSRPIDHDKPSVIDYMEKYNSLGERMQENDTIEIQQDIPNIFDGNSQRFSKKEETLKRTYINPLYVESYKRKGGEYETILYFDINTLPYTFRFKTKSSYIKNQKELSKTPTTYYTNDTETIESFGTISVYTNKHLRYQLLQIKDDIYMVK
;
A
#
# COMPACT_ATOMS: atom_id res chain seq x y z
N MET A 1 -9.56 -51.07 -25.95
CA MET A 1 -9.03 -50.57 -24.66
C MET A 1 -8.09 -49.36 -24.77
N LYS A 2 -7.05 -49.36 -25.62
CA LYS A 2 -6.03 -48.29 -25.64
C LYS A 2 -6.58 -46.86 -25.85
N LYS A 3 -7.56 -46.65 -26.73
CA LYS A 3 -8.18 -45.33 -27.00
C LYS A 3 -8.98 -44.78 -25.81
N ALA A 4 -9.77 -45.61 -25.15
CA ALA A 4 -10.57 -45.19 -24.00
C ALA A 4 -9.68 -44.81 -22.80
N LEU A 5 -8.63 -45.59 -22.57
CA LEU A 5 -7.63 -45.27 -21.55
C LEU A 5 -6.89 -43.96 -21.86
N LEU A 6 -6.52 -43.74 -23.13
CA LEU A 6 -5.88 -42.49 -23.56
C LEU A 6 -6.78 -41.28 -23.34
N PHE A 7 -8.05 -41.34 -23.73
CA PHE A 7 -8.99 -40.23 -23.53
C PHE A 7 -9.28 -39.97 -22.04
N PHE A 8 -9.32 -41.01 -21.22
CA PHE A 8 -9.45 -40.86 -19.78
C PHE A 8 -8.23 -40.13 -19.17
N VAL A 9 -7.01 -40.52 -19.55
CA VAL A 9 -5.78 -39.85 -19.07
C VAL A 9 -5.73 -38.39 -19.52
N LEU A 10 -6.07 -38.10 -20.78
CA LEU A 10 -6.10 -36.72 -21.29
C LEU A 10 -7.17 -35.88 -20.58
N SER A 11 -8.34 -36.45 -20.29
CA SER A 11 -9.40 -35.80 -19.52
C SER A 11 -8.93 -35.41 -18.11
N LEU A 12 -8.24 -36.32 -17.42
CA LEU A 12 -7.64 -36.04 -16.12
C LEU A 12 -6.62 -34.90 -16.20
N LEU A 13 -5.78 -34.88 -17.23
CA LEU A 13 -4.79 -33.81 -17.41
C LEU A 13 -5.45 -32.43 -17.62
N VAL A 14 -6.55 -32.37 -18.37
CA VAL A 14 -7.32 -31.11 -18.54
C VAL A 14 -7.94 -30.68 -17.22
N GLY A 15 -8.50 -31.62 -16.44
CA GLY A 15 -8.98 -31.34 -15.09
C GLY A 15 -7.88 -30.79 -14.17
N ILE A 16 -6.71 -31.44 -14.16
CA ILE A 16 -5.55 -31.00 -13.36
C ILE A 16 -5.12 -29.59 -13.78
N ALA A 17 -5.03 -29.31 -15.08
CA ALA A 17 -4.64 -28.00 -15.58
C ALA A 17 -5.63 -26.91 -15.13
N LEU A 18 -6.94 -27.17 -15.19
CA LEU A 18 -7.97 -26.23 -14.76
C LEU A 18 -7.93 -25.98 -13.25
N ALA A 19 -7.75 -27.03 -12.46
CA ALA A 19 -7.61 -26.92 -11.00
C ALA A 19 -6.32 -26.19 -10.60
N ALA A 20 -5.20 -26.45 -11.28
CA ALA A 20 -3.95 -25.75 -11.06
C ALA A 20 -4.07 -24.26 -11.38
N LEU A 21 -4.74 -23.90 -12.49
CA LEU A 21 -5.04 -22.50 -12.82
C LEU A 21 -5.88 -21.83 -11.72
N TYR A 22 -6.91 -22.51 -11.22
CA TYR A 22 -7.73 -22.03 -10.12
C TYR A 22 -6.92 -21.80 -8.84
N LEU A 23 -6.13 -22.79 -8.42
CA LEU A 23 -5.29 -22.69 -7.22
C LEU A 23 -4.23 -21.58 -7.35
N PHE A 24 -3.66 -21.41 -8.54
CA PHE A 24 -2.76 -20.29 -8.83
C PHE A 24 -3.44 -18.94 -8.60
N LEU A 25 -4.65 -18.75 -9.14
CA LEU A 25 -5.44 -17.53 -8.95
C LEU A 25 -5.78 -17.31 -7.47
N VAL A 26 -6.25 -18.34 -6.76
CA VAL A 26 -6.54 -18.26 -5.32
C VAL A 26 -5.29 -17.83 -4.57
N ARG A 27 -4.17 -18.56 -4.70
CA ARG A 27 -2.95 -18.28 -3.94
C ARG A 27 -2.37 -16.90 -4.22
N ARG A 28 -2.49 -16.40 -5.46
CA ARG A 28 -1.92 -15.12 -5.88
C ARG A 28 -2.71 -13.93 -5.39
N PHE A 29 -4.03 -14.03 -5.30
CA PHE A 29 -4.90 -12.86 -5.14
C PHE A 29 -5.76 -12.87 -3.87
N THR A 30 -5.71 -13.92 -3.05
CA THR A 30 -6.47 -14.00 -1.78
C THR A 30 -5.63 -13.68 -0.55
N SER A 31 -6.29 -13.01 0.41
CA SER A 31 -5.81 -12.86 1.79
C SER A 31 -5.62 -14.24 2.43
N SER A 32 -4.86 -14.34 3.53
CA SER A 32 -4.60 -15.64 4.16
C SER A 32 -5.88 -16.37 4.60
N TYR A 33 -6.91 -15.64 5.02
CA TYR A 33 -8.17 -16.22 5.52
C TYR A 33 -9.10 -16.70 4.39
N ASP A 34 -9.28 -15.88 3.34
CA ASP A 34 -10.13 -16.25 2.20
C ASP A 34 -9.52 -17.37 1.35
N ARG A 35 -8.20 -17.55 1.45
CA ARG A 35 -7.43 -18.56 0.74
C ARG A 35 -7.85 -19.97 1.11
N ASP A 36 -7.96 -20.26 2.40
CA ASP A 36 -8.23 -21.61 2.89
C ASP A 36 -9.64 -22.05 2.46
N ILE A 37 -10.63 -21.17 2.63
CA ILE A 37 -12.01 -21.40 2.18
C ILE A 37 -12.06 -21.58 0.66
N SER A 38 -11.32 -20.77 -0.10
CA SER A 38 -11.32 -20.86 -1.55
C SER A 38 -10.64 -22.14 -2.05
N MET A 39 -9.59 -22.61 -1.38
CA MET A 39 -8.90 -23.86 -1.76
C MET A 39 -9.81 -25.09 -1.70
N LEU A 40 -10.84 -25.10 -0.83
CA LEU A 40 -11.84 -26.17 -0.75
C LEU A 40 -12.65 -26.35 -2.05
N PHE A 41 -12.78 -25.31 -2.88
CA PHE A 41 -13.52 -25.40 -4.15
C PHE A 41 -12.68 -25.92 -5.32
N SER A 42 -11.39 -26.25 -5.10
CA SER A 42 -10.50 -26.77 -6.14
C SER A 42 -10.96 -28.06 -6.86
N PRO A 43 -11.79 -28.95 -6.26
CA PRO A 43 -12.36 -30.09 -6.97
C PRO A 43 -13.34 -29.70 -8.09
N ILE A 44 -14.02 -28.55 -8.00
CA ILE A 44 -15.01 -28.11 -8.98
C ILE A 44 -14.38 -27.87 -10.37
N PRO A 45 -13.34 -27.03 -10.53
CA PRO A 45 -12.69 -26.85 -11.83
C PRO A 45 -12.03 -28.14 -12.33
N PHE A 46 -11.54 -29.01 -11.43
CA PHE A 46 -11.04 -30.33 -11.83
C PHE A 46 -12.12 -31.14 -12.56
N LEU A 47 -13.29 -31.31 -11.93
CA LEU A 47 -14.41 -32.06 -12.49
C LEU A 47 -14.93 -31.43 -13.77
N LEU A 48 -15.01 -30.10 -13.84
CA LEU A 48 -15.43 -29.38 -15.05
C LEU A 48 -14.45 -29.59 -16.21
N GLY A 49 -13.13 -29.56 -15.95
CA GLY A 49 -12.12 -29.83 -16.98
C GLY A 49 -12.18 -31.27 -17.51
N VAL A 50 -12.37 -32.24 -16.61
CA VAL A 50 -12.60 -33.65 -16.97
C VAL A 50 -13.85 -33.75 -17.87
N TRP A 51 -14.95 -33.13 -17.46
CA TRP A 51 -16.24 -33.19 -18.16
C TRP A 51 -16.19 -32.55 -19.54
N ILE A 52 -15.57 -31.37 -19.70
CA ILE A 52 -15.39 -30.72 -21.00
C ILE A 52 -14.69 -31.68 -21.97
N PHE A 53 -13.52 -32.20 -21.59
CA PHE A 53 -12.75 -33.06 -22.48
C PHE A 53 -13.50 -34.35 -22.81
N TYR A 54 -14.12 -34.97 -21.80
CA TYR A 54 -14.88 -36.21 -21.98
C TYR A 54 -16.07 -35.99 -22.94
N SER A 55 -16.82 -34.91 -22.79
CA SER A 55 -17.96 -34.61 -23.66
C SER A 55 -17.56 -34.42 -25.12
N PHE A 56 -16.44 -33.74 -25.41
CA PHE A 56 -15.97 -33.61 -26.79
C PHE A 56 -15.37 -34.91 -27.35
N ALA A 57 -14.64 -35.68 -26.53
CA ALA A 57 -14.06 -36.97 -26.95
C ALA A 57 -15.12 -38.01 -27.35
N TYR A 58 -16.31 -37.97 -26.73
CA TYR A 58 -17.44 -38.85 -27.02
C TYR A 58 -18.57 -38.17 -27.83
N ASN A 59 -18.26 -37.06 -28.52
CA ASN A 59 -19.16 -36.34 -29.41
C ASN A 59 -20.48 -35.82 -28.77
N GLN A 60 -20.50 -35.64 -27.45
CA GLN A 60 -21.60 -35.05 -26.69
C GLN A 60 -21.52 -33.51 -26.67
N LYS A 61 -21.65 -32.90 -27.86
CA LYS A 61 -21.39 -31.46 -28.06
C LYS A 61 -22.21 -30.53 -27.16
N ILE A 62 -23.50 -30.83 -26.94
CA ILE A 62 -24.39 -30.01 -26.09
C ILE A 62 -23.90 -29.99 -24.65
N ILE A 63 -23.54 -31.15 -24.11
CA ILE A 63 -23.05 -31.31 -22.73
C ILE A 63 -21.68 -30.62 -22.58
N GLY A 64 -20.81 -30.73 -23.59
CA GLY A 64 -19.52 -30.03 -23.61
C GLY A 64 -19.66 -28.51 -23.58
N ILE A 65 -20.60 -27.96 -24.35
CA ILE A 65 -20.90 -26.51 -24.34
C ILE A 65 -21.44 -26.09 -22.97
N LEU A 66 -22.35 -26.88 -22.37
CA LEU A 66 -22.88 -26.60 -21.05
C LEU A 66 -21.76 -26.58 -19.99
N ALA A 67 -20.84 -27.56 -20.03
CA ALA A 67 -19.70 -27.61 -19.12
C ALA A 67 -18.75 -26.40 -19.28
N ILE A 68 -18.53 -25.92 -20.50
CA ILE A 68 -17.79 -24.67 -20.75
C ILE A 68 -18.52 -23.47 -20.11
N ILE A 69 -19.83 -23.35 -20.31
CA ILE A 69 -20.62 -22.25 -19.73
C ILE A 69 -20.57 -22.29 -18.20
N CYS A 70 -20.75 -23.47 -17.59
CA CYS A 70 -20.61 -23.67 -16.15
C CYS A 70 -19.21 -23.30 -15.65
N THR A 71 -18.17 -23.62 -16.42
CA THR A 71 -16.78 -23.23 -16.10
C THR A 71 -16.61 -21.73 -16.09
N ILE A 72 -17.05 -21.04 -17.15
CA ILE A 72 -16.97 -19.58 -17.23
C ILE A 72 -17.77 -18.93 -16.08
N ALA A 73 -18.97 -19.45 -15.79
CA ALA A 73 -19.81 -18.97 -14.71
C ALA A 73 -19.14 -19.17 -13.33
N PHE A 74 -18.56 -20.34 -13.08
CA PHE A 74 -17.83 -20.65 -11.86
C PHE A 74 -16.63 -19.72 -11.67
N PHE A 75 -15.77 -19.56 -12.68
CA PHE A 75 -14.62 -18.66 -12.59
C PHE A 75 -15.06 -17.21 -12.38
N ARG A 76 -16.13 -16.76 -13.06
CA ARG A 76 -16.68 -15.42 -12.85
C ARG A 76 -17.21 -15.23 -11.43
N PHE A 77 -17.94 -16.21 -10.90
CA PHE A 77 -18.46 -16.20 -9.54
C PHE A 77 -17.33 -16.18 -8.50
N MET A 78 -16.35 -17.09 -8.63
CA MET A 78 -15.20 -17.16 -7.75
C MET A 78 -14.39 -15.87 -7.80
N MET A 79 -14.06 -15.34 -8.99
CA MET A 79 -13.39 -14.04 -9.09
C MET A 79 -14.21 -12.92 -8.43
N GLY A 80 -15.54 -12.98 -8.52
CA GLY A 80 -16.45 -12.08 -7.83
C GLY A 80 -16.38 -12.16 -6.30
N ILE A 81 -16.29 -13.36 -5.73
CA ILE A 81 -16.08 -13.59 -4.28
C ILE A 81 -14.70 -13.06 -3.87
N LEU A 82 -13.67 -13.40 -4.64
CA LEU A 82 -12.28 -13.05 -4.32
C LEU A 82 -11.97 -11.55 -4.52
N GLY A 83 -12.91 -10.77 -5.07
CA GLY A 83 -12.68 -9.37 -5.40
C GLY A 83 -11.59 -9.16 -6.47
N VAL A 84 -11.35 -10.17 -7.30
CA VAL A 84 -10.31 -10.17 -8.34
C VAL A 84 -10.96 -9.87 -9.68
N THR A 85 -10.38 -8.94 -10.43
CA THR A 85 -10.76 -8.70 -11.83
C THR A 85 -9.65 -9.21 -12.75
N PHE A 86 -9.99 -9.57 -13.99
CA PHE A 86 -8.98 -9.90 -15.00
C PHE A 86 -7.96 -8.78 -15.19
N SER A 87 -8.38 -7.52 -15.05
CA SER A 87 -7.50 -6.36 -15.10
C SER A 87 -6.46 -6.41 -13.98
N LYS A 88 -6.85 -6.71 -12.73
CA LYS A 88 -5.91 -6.88 -11.61
C LYS A 88 -4.95 -8.05 -11.82
N VAL A 89 -5.42 -9.14 -12.43
CA VAL A 89 -4.56 -10.30 -12.75
C VAL A 89 -3.53 -9.96 -13.81
N TYR A 90 -3.98 -9.34 -14.91
CA TYR A 90 -3.13 -8.94 -16.01
C TYR A 90 -2.06 -7.95 -15.56
N GLU A 91 -2.47 -6.86 -14.91
CA GLU A 91 -1.54 -5.84 -14.41
C GLU A 91 -0.53 -6.43 -13.42
N GLY A 92 -0.99 -7.24 -12.45
CA GLY A 92 -0.09 -7.90 -11.50
C GLY A 92 0.92 -8.89 -12.11
N LEU A 93 0.66 -9.38 -13.34
CA LEU A 93 1.60 -10.20 -14.10
C LEU A 93 2.58 -9.34 -14.92
N THR A 94 2.11 -8.21 -15.47
CA THR A 94 2.90 -7.28 -16.29
C THR A 94 3.76 -6.32 -15.47
N VAL A 95 3.51 -6.17 -14.15
CA VAL A 95 4.40 -5.40 -13.26
C VAL A 95 5.86 -5.85 -13.46
N PRO A 96 6.78 -4.92 -13.81
CA PRO A 96 8.20 -5.23 -13.96
C PRO A 96 8.76 -5.93 -12.73
N LYS A 97 9.65 -6.91 -12.95
CA LYS A 97 10.23 -7.74 -11.86
C LYS A 97 10.83 -6.91 -10.72
N VAL A 98 11.43 -5.76 -11.05
CA VAL A 98 12.07 -4.83 -10.10
C VAL A 98 11.08 -4.33 -9.05
N TYR A 99 9.81 -4.13 -9.40
CA TYR A 99 8.79 -3.58 -8.51
C TYR A 99 8.02 -4.65 -7.71
N LYS A 100 8.21 -5.94 -8.02
CA LYS A 100 7.46 -7.02 -7.36
C LYS A 100 7.76 -7.16 -5.86
N ASN A 101 8.95 -6.73 -5.44
CA ASN A 101 9.41 -6.82 -4.05
C ASN A 101 9.16 -5.54 -3.24
N TYR A 102 8.48 -4.54 -3.81
CA TYR A 102 8.15 -3.31 -3.08
C TYR A 102 7.10 -3.59 -2.01
N HIS A 103 7.27 -2.93 -0.85
CA HIS A 103 6.44 -3.16 0.33
C HIS A 103 5.25 -2.20 0.38
N TYR A 104 4.06 -2.72 0.73
CA TYR A 104 2.92 -1.84 0.99
C TYR A 104 3.12 -1.09 2.30
N ILE A 105 2.81 0.20 2.28
CA ILE A 105 2.95 1.08 3.46
C ILE A 105 1.88 0.75 4.51
N SER A 106 0.69 0.33 4.07
CA SER A 106 -0.42 -0.06 4.96
C SER A 106 -0.22 -1.42 5.64
N ASP A 107 0.80 -2.19 5.27
CA ASP A 107 1.15 -3.35 6.07
C ASP A 107 1.81 -2.83 7.34
N TYR A 108 1.12 -2.93 8.47
CA TYR A 108 1.64 -2.75 9.84
C TYR A 108 3.00 -3.44 10.09
N ARG A 109 3.40 -4.32 9.16
CA ARG A 109 4.71 -4.97 9.03
C ARG A 109 5.69 -4.18 8.16
N ILE A 110 5.67 -2.84 8.19
CA ILE A 110 6.86 -2.10 7.75
C ILE A 110 8.08 -2.65 8.48
N LEU A 111 7.93 -3.12 9.74
CA LEU A 111 8.87 -3.88 10.58
C LEU A 111 9.77 -4.92 9.89
N HIS A 112 9.41 -5.47 8.72
CA HIS A 112 10.22 -6.47 8.00
C HIS A 112 10.86 -5.98 6.68
N ALA A 113 10.70 -4.71 6.31
CA ALA A 113 11.44 -4.13 5.19
C ALA A 113 12.95 -4.03 5.52
N GLU A 114 13.80 -4.05 4.49
CA GLU A 114 15.24 -3.88 4.66
C GLU A 114 15.53 -2.48 5.21
N GLY A 115 16.26 -2.38 6.34
CA GLY A 115 16.57 -1.10 6.99
C GLY A 115 15.58 -0.61 8.04
N THR A 116 14.59 -1.40 8.46
CA THR A 116 13.53 -1.00 9.41
C THR A 116 13.96 -0.54 10.79
N LYS A 117 15.18 -0.89 11.24
CA LYS A 117 15.76 -0.29 12.46
C LYS A 117 15.93 1.24 12.36
N TYR A 118 15.90 1.77 11.14
CA TYR A 118 16.11 3.17 10.80
C TYR A 118 14.81 3.90 10.48
N LEU A 119 13.67 3.21 10.44
CA LEU A 119 12.36 3.80 10.19
C LEU A 119 11.45 3.57 11.41
N VAL A 120 11.29 4.59 12.25
CA VAL A 120 10.50 4.52 13.50
C VAL A 120 9.15 5.19 13.25
N ARG A 121 8.04 4.49 13.47
CA ARG A 121 6.70 5.08 13.37
C ARG A 121 6.46 6.03 14.55
N LEU A 122 5.79 7.15 14.29
CA LEU A 122 5.45 8.17 15.28
C LEU A 122 3.92 8.41 15.30
N PRO A 123 3.24 8.27 16.45
CA PRO A 123 3.73 7.66 17.68
C PRO A 123 4.00 6.16 17.50
N GLU A 124 4.85 5.59 18.36
CA GLU A 124 5.14 4.15 18.33
C GLU A 124 3.89 3.33 18.67
N ASP A 125 3.02 3.84 19.55
CA ASP A 125 1.75 3.22 19.89
C ASP A 125 0.71 3.36 18.76
N LEU A 126 0.06 2.25 18.43
CA LEU A 126 -1.02 2.19 17.44
C LEU A 126 -2.36 2.72 17.97
N HIS A 127 -2.49 2.88 19.29
CA HIS A 127 -3.68 3.41 19.93
C HIS A 127 -3.81 4.94 19.83
N HIS A 128 -2.72 5.62 19.47
CA HIS A 128 -2.65 7.07 19.38
C HIS A 128 -2.49 7.53 17.92
N PHE A 129 -3.18 8.61 17.57
CA PHE A 129 -3.09 9.24 16.26
C PHE A 129 -2.39 10.60 16.40
N VAL A 130 -1.54 10.96 15.42
CA VAL A 130 -0.88 12.26 15.44
C VAL A 130 -1.91 13.33 15.11
N GLU A 131 -2.27 14.16 16.09
CA GLU A 131 -3.08 15.35 15.83
C GLU A 131 -2.19 16.57 15.57
N GLY A 132 -1.06 16.67 16.28
CA GLY A 132 -0.08 17.72 16.05
C GLY A 132 1.35 17.22 16.16
N ILE A 133 2.18 17.70 15.24
CA ILE A 133 3.62 17.45 15.22
C ILE A 133 4.34 18.76 14.89
N TYR A 134 5.23 19.19 15.78
CA TYR A 134 5.97 20.44 15.60
C TYR A 134 7.37 20.39 16.20
N LEU A 135 8.23 21.33 15.78
CA LEU A 135 9.49 21.60 16.47
C LEU A 135 9.30 22.80 17.38
N ASN A 136 9.69 22.66 18.64
CA ASN A 136 9.73 23.80 19.55
C ASN A 136 10.97 24.68 19.28
N PRO A 137 11.12 25.85 19.94
CA PRO A 137 12.28 26.73 19.75
C PRO A 137 13.65 26.09 20.04
N GLN A 138 13.70 24.98 20.77
CA GLN A 138 14.91 24.22 21.07
C GLN A 138 15.23 23.15 20.00
N ASN A 139 14.45 23.08 18.91
CA ASN A 139 14.50 22.02 17.89
C ASN A 139 14.19 20.62 18.45
N GLU A 140 13.37 20.55 19.49
CA GLU A 140 12.85 19.29 20.01
C GLU A 140 11.53 19.01 19.30
N LEU A 141 11.38 17.78 18.81
CA LEU A 141 10.16 17.32 18.16
C LEU A 141 9.13 16.98 19.22
N VAL A 142 7.98 17.63 19.13
CA VAL A 142 6.82 17.37 19.98
C VAL A 142 5.72 16.79 19.12
N ILE A 143 5.14 15.69 19.60
CA ILE A 143 4.06 14.96 18.96
C ILE A 143 2.96 14.82 20.00
N TYR A 144 1.72 15.13 19.64
CA TYR A 144 0.61 14.97 20.57
C TYR A 144 -0.65 14.45 19.87
N ASP A 145 -1.49 13.78 20.67
CA ASP A 145 -2.84 13.34 20.33
C ASP A 145 -3.82 14.12 21.22
N LYS A 146 -4.86 14.75 20.65
CA LYS A 146 -5.95 15.24 21.50
C LYS A 146 -7.00 14.15 21.57
N SER A 147 -7.44 13.84 22.79
CA SER A 147 -8.64 13.03 22.90
C SER A 147 -9.81 13.77 22.26
N ARG A 148 -10.58 13.04 21.46
CA ARG A 148 -11.94 13.46 21.16
C ARG A 148 -12.73 13.30 22.45
N PRO A 149 -13.20 14.38 23.09
CA PRO A 149 -14.01 14.23 24.28
C PRO A 149 -15.27 13.47 23.88
N ILE A 150 -15.64 12.46 24.68
CA ILE A 150 -16.88 11.68 24.49
C ILE A 150 -18.11 12.60 24.62
N ASP A 151 -17.96 13.72 25.33
CA ASP A 151 -18.93 14.83 25.42
C ASP A 151 -18.55 15.96 24.44
N HIS A 152 -19.46 16.32 23.54
CA HIS A 152 -19.28 17.45 22.61
C HIS A 152 -19.12 18.82 23.31
N ASP A 153 -19.43 18.92 24.59
CA ASP A 153 -19.41 20.17 25.37
C ASP A 153 -18.15 20.36 26.23
N LYS A 154 -17.17 19.45 26.16
CA LYS A 154 -15.90 19.58 26.90
C LYS A 154 -14.75 19.96 25.97
N PRO A 155 -13.81 20.82 26.41
CA PRO A 155 -12.60 21.11 25.64
C PRO A 155 -11.77 19.84 25.50
N SER A 156 -11.22 19.59 24.30
CA SER A 156 -10.28 18.50 24.05
C SER A 156 -9.08 18.60 24.98
N VAL A 157 -8.78 17.52 25.70
CA VAL A 157 -7.58 17.40 26.54
C VAL A 157 -6.53 16.63 25.74
N ILE A 158 -5.26 17.00 25.91
CA ILE A 158 -4.16 16.25 25.30
C ILE A 158 -3.89 15.05 26.18
N ASP A 159 -4.23 13.88 25.67
CA ASP A 159 -4.16 12.61 26.40
C ASP A 159 -2.83 11.89 26.17
N TYR A 160 -2.06 12.32 25.16
CA TYR A 160 -0.79 11.73 24.80
C TYR A 160 0.17 12.76 24.24
N MET A 161 1.43 12.71 24.67
CA MET A 161 2.49 13.54 24.11
C MET A 161 3.82 12.80 24.16
N GLU A 162 4.56 12.86 23.05
CA GLU A 162 5.95 12.40 22.98
C GLU A 162 6.87 13.54 22.59
N LYS A 163 8.09 13.49 23.13
CA LYS A 163 9.13 14.45 22.83
C LYS A 163 10.43 13.75 22.44
N TYR A 164 11.07 14.26 21.39
CA TYR A 164 12.36 13.76 20.92
C TYR A 164 13.36 14.91 20.82
N ASN A 165 14.60 14.64 21.24
CA ASN A 165 15.69 15.59 21.06
C ASN A 165 16.15 15.66 19.59
N SER A 166 17.09 16.56 19.28
CA SER A 166 17.64 16.71 17.92
C SER A 166 18.40 15.49 17.37
N LEU A 167 18.73 14.52 18.22
CA LEU A 167 19.32 13.24 17.85
C LEU A 167 18.27 12.17 17.52
N GLY A 168 16.98 12.45 17.76
CA GLY A 168 15.89 11.49 17.56
C GLY A 168 15.73 10.52 18.74
N GLU A 169 16.28 10.86 19.91
CA GLU A 169 16.12 10.07 21.13
C GLU A 169 14.91 10.57 21.91
N ARG A 170 14.07 9.62 22.36
CA ARG A 170 12.89 9.93 23.17
C ARG A 170 13.32 10.49 24.52
N MET A 171 12.74 11.63 24.90
CA MET A 171 12.97 12.28 26.19
C MET A 171 11.96 11.74 27.22
N GLN A 172 12.39 11.55 28.48
CA GLN A 172 11.48 11.12 29.55
C GLN A 172 10.50 12.25 29.91
N GLU A 173 9.24 11.87 30.19
CA GLU A 173 8.23 12.77 30.76
C GLU A 173 8.64 13.21 32.17
N ASN A 174 9.46 14.25 32.25
CA ASN A 174 9.53 15.10 33.42
C ASN A 174 9.47 16.51 32.88
N ASP A 175 8.26 17.04 32.90
CA ASP A 175 7.90 18.45 33.07
C ASP A 175 6.52 18.62 32.44
N THR A 176 5.61 19.28 33.16
CA THR A 176 4.36 19.81 32.62
C THR A 176 4.70 20.67 31.39
N ILE A 177 4.63 20.08 30.20
CA ILE A 177 4.88 20.81 28.96
C ILE A 177 3.62 21.58 28.67
N GLU A 178 3.68 22.90 28.89
CA GLU A 178 2.70 23.81 28.31
C GLU A 178 2.77 23.66 26.80
N ILE A 179 1.74 23.04 26.23
CA ILE A 179 1.61 22.96 24.79
C ILE A 179 1.44 24.39 24.31
N GLN A 180 2.43 24.87 23.55
CA GLN A 180 2.35 26.15 22.87
C GLN A 180 1.24 26.02 21.82
N GLN A 181 0.03 26.38 22.24
CA GLN A 181 -1.11 26.56 21.35
C GLN A 181 -0.65 27.56 20.29
N ASP A 182 -0.92 27.26 19.03
CA ASP A 182 -0.56 28.05 17.83
C ASP A 182 0.74 27.71 17.08
N ILE A 183 1.51 26.68 17.48
CA ILE A 183 2.60 26.21 16.60
C ILE A 183 2.02 25.37 15.44
N PRO A 184 2.25 25.78 14.17
CA PRO A 184 1.75 25.04 13.02
C PRO A 184 2.43 23.67 12.89
N ASN A 185 1.67 22.71 12.37
CA ASN A 185 2.17 21.38 12.06
C ASN A 185 3.38 21.46 11.11
N ILE A 186 4.41 20.64 11.34
CA ILE A 186 5.60 20.57 10.47
C ILE A 186 5.23 20.40 9.00
N PHE A 187 4.21 19.59 8.69
CA PHE A 187 3.81 19.31 7.32
C PHE A 187 2.76 20.30 6.77
N ASP A 188 2.45 21.38 7.50
CA ASP A 188 1.61 22.45 7.00
C ASP A 188 2.38 23.33 6.00
N GLY A 189 2.28 22.94 4.72
CA GLY A 189 2.84 23.70 3.59
C GLY A 189 2.19 25.06 3.37
N ASN A 190 1.09 25.40 4.05
CA ASN A 190 0.48 26.74 3.96
C ASN A 190 0.89 27.64 5.13
N SER A 191 1.77 27.17 6.01
CA SER A 191 2.28 27.97 7.13
C SER A 191 3.14 29.14 6.63
N GLN A 192 3.04 30.28 7.32
CA GLN A 192 3.88 31.47 7.06
C GLN A 192 5.38 31.23 7.37
N ARG A 193 5.72 30.02 7.84
CA ARG A 193 7.07 29.56 8.21
C ARG A 193 8.03 29.46 7.01
N PHE A 194 7.50 29.21 5.82
CA PHE A 194 8.30 29.00 4.62
C PHE A 194 8.35 30.26 3.77
N SER A 195 9.57 30.72 3.49
CA SER A 195 9.80 31.92 2.66
C SER A 195 9.68 31.64 1.16
N LYS A 196 9.82 30.37 0.74
CA LYS A 196 9.76 29.98 -0.66
C LYS A 196 8.97 28.68 -0.86
N LYS A 197 8.08 28.71 -1.85
CA LYS A 197 7.38 27.56 -2.44
C LYS A 197 7.81 27.39 -3.90
N GLU A 198 8.20 26.19 -4.30
CA GLU A 198 8.60 25.86 -5.68
C GLU A 198 7.94 24.55 -6.13
N GLU A 199 7.48 24.49 -7.39
CA GLU A 199 6.98 23.25 -8.00
C GLU A 199 7.90 22.86 -9.16
N THR A 200 8.45 21.66 -9.11
CA THR A 200 9.45 21.21 -10.09
C THR A 200 9.37 19.71 -10.32
N LEU A 201 9.86 19.26 -11.48
CA LEU A 201 10.02 17.84 -11.78
C LEU A 201 11.31 17.25 -11.20
N LYS A 202 12.19 18.10 -10.63
CA LYS A 202 13.39 17.66 -9.92
C LYS A 202 13.02 17.12 -8.55
N ARG A 203 13.60 15.98 -8.19
CA ARG A 203 13.27 15.23 -6.98
C ARG A 203 14.54 14.94 -6.20
N THR A 204 14.47 15.03 -4.87
CA THR A 204 15.64 14.84 -4.00
C THR A 204 15.48 13.56 -3.20
N TYR A 205 14.48 13.52 -2.34
CA TYR A 205 14.21 12.42 -1.42
C TYR A 205 13.12 11.48 -1.96
N ILE A 206 12.10 12.00 -2.64
CA ILE A 206 10.94 11.21 -3.07
C ILE A 206 11.05 10.88 -4.55
N ASN A 207 11.25 9.60 -4.88
CA ASN A 207 11.38 9.13 -6.25
C ASN A 207 10.21 8.25 -6.66
N PRO A 208 9.13 8.80 -7.23
CA PRO A 208 8.08 8.01 -7.82
C PRO A 208 8.56 7.40 -9.15
N LEU A 209 8.47 6.08 -9.27
CA LEU A 209 9.09 5.32 -10.36
C LEU A 209 8.07 4.73 -11.33
N TYR A 210 7.01 4.13 -10.78
CA TYR A 210 6.07 3.36 -11.58
C TYR A 210 4.65 3.43 -11.04
N VAL A 211 3.68 3.35 -11.95
CA VAL A 211 2.26 3.32 -11.63
C VAL A 211 1.60 2.14 -12.31
N GLU A 212 0.86 1.37 -11.51
CA GLU A 212 0.00 0.27 -11.94
C GLU A 212 -1.45 0.66 -11.70
N SER A 213 -2.31 0.54 -12.71
CA SER A 213 -3.72 0.91 -12.60
C SER A 213 -4.62 -0.21 -13.11
N TYR A 214 -5.53 -0.70 -12.29
CA TYR A 214 -6.46 -1.77 -12.67
C TYR A 214 -7.89 -1.46 -12.25
N LYS A 215 -8.85 -2.05 -12.98
CA LYS A 215 -10.27 -1.94 -12.61
C LYS A 215 -10.58 -2.84 -11.43
N ARG A 216 -11.26 -2.32 -10.41
CA ARG A 216 -11.85 -3.07 -9.29
C ARG A 216 -13.27 -3.54 -9.67
N LYS A 217 -13.79 -4.50 -8.89
CA LYS A 217 -15.21 -4.87 -8.90
C LYS A 217 -16.07 -3.62 -8.68
N GLY A 218 -17.00 -3.35 -9.60
CA GLY A 218 -17.80 -2.11 -9.61
C GLY A 218 -17.38 -1.10 -10.69
N GLY A 219 -16.25 -1.32 -11.39
CA GLY A 219 -15.83 -0.49 -12.53
C GLY A 219 -14.91 0.68 -12.16
N GLU A 220 -14.73 0.95 -10.87
CA GLU A 220 -13.76 1.92 -10.36
C GLU A 220 -12.33 1.47 -10.64
N TYR A 221 -11.41 2.41 -10.84
CA TYR A 221 -9.99 2.11 -10.97
C TYR A 221 -9.28 2.24 -9.62
N GLU A 222 -8.43 1.28 -9.32
CA GLU A 222 -7.47 1.36 -8.23
C GLU A 222 -6.07 1.55 -8.84
N THR A 223 -5.33 2.52 -8.32
CA THR A 223 -3.99 2.84 -8.81
C THR A 223 -2.97 2.65 -7.68
N ILE A 224 -1.89 1.94 -7.98
CA ILE A 224 -0.76 1.70 -7.09
C ILE A 224 0.44 2.50 -7.59
N LEU A 225 0.96 3.36 -6.72
CA LEU A 225 2.20 4.09 -6.94
C LEU A 225 3.36 3.35 -6.29
N TYR A 226 4.42 3.12 -7.04
CA TYR A 226 5.69 2.55 -6.61
C TYR A 226 6.74 3.66 -6.57
N PHE A 227 7.43 3.78 -5.46
CA PHE A 227 8.37 4.87 -5.23
C PHE A 227 9.49 4.48 -4.25
N ASP A 228 10.59 5.19 -4.38
CA ASP A 228 11.72 5.09 -3.48
C ASP A 228 11.78 6.34 -2.59
N ILE A 229 12.09 6.16 -1.31
CA ILE A 229 12.46 7.24 -0.39
C ILE A 229 13.96 7.15 -0.15
N ASN A 230 14.71 8.12 -0.67
CA ASN A 230 16.16 8.19 -0.56
C ASN A 230 16.56 9.08 0.61
N THR A 231 16.56 8.54 1.81
CA THR A 231 17.20 9.20 2.96
C THR A 231 18.69 8.88 2.94
N LEU A 232 19.57 9.74 3.45
CA LEU A 232 20.99 9.39 3.57
C LEU A 232 21.19 8.64 4.90
N PRO A 233 21.66 7.38 4.93
CA PRO A 233 22.18 6.56 3.82
C PRO A 233 21.19 5.49 3.25
N TYR A 234 19.92 5.47 3.66
CA TYR A 234 18.97 4.41 3.31
C TYR A 234 18.00 4.76 2.17
N THR A 235 17.87 3.85 1.22
CA THR A 235 16.77 3.86 0.24
C THR A 235 15.70 2.87 0.65
N PHE A 236 14.48 3.36 0.88
CA PHE A 236 13.32 2.52 1.15
C PHE A 236 12.43 2.39 -0.08
N ARG A 237 11.98 1.17 -0.39
CA ARG A 237 11.19 0.84 -1.59
C ARG A 237 9.75 0.52 -1.24
N PHE A 238 8.85 1.46 -1.52
CA PHE A 238 7.47 1.41 -1.07
C PHE A 238 6.46 1.48 -2.19
N LYS A 239 5.29 0.90 -1.94
CA LYS A 239 4.12 1.07 -2.78
C LYS A 239 2.89 1.43 -1.97
N THR A 240 2.03 2.25 -2.55
CA THR A 240 0.79 2.69 -1.90
C THR A 240 -0.32 2.90 -2.90
N LYS A 241 -1.56 2.88 -2.40
CA LYS A 241 -2.72 3.30 -3.21
C LYS A 241 -2.64 4.81 -3.44
N SER A 242 -2.61 5.19 -4.71
CA SER A 242 -2.61 6.57 -5.17
C SER A 242 -4.01 7.00 -5.58
N SER A 243 -4.49 8.10 -5.01
CA SER A 243 -5.70 8.81 -5.45
C SER A 243 -5.41 9.97 -6.41
N TYR A 244 -4.13 10.34 -6.57
CA TYR A 244 -3.71 11.55 -7.29
C TYR A 244 -3.17 11.26 -8.68
N ILE A 245 -2.43 10.15 -8.84
CA ILE A 245 -1.88 9.71 -10.12
C ILE A 245 -2.71 8.55 -10.65
N LYS A 246 -3.11 8.60 -11.93
CA LYS A 246 -3.92 7.56 -12.59
C LYS A 246 -3.13 6.68 -13.54
N ASN A 247 -1.98 7.12 -14.04
CA ASN A 247 -1.16 6.37 -14.99
C ASN A 247 0.28 6.91 -15.09
N GLN A 248 1.15 6.17 -15.79
CA GLN A 248 2.57 6.53 -15.97
C GLN A 248 2.79 7.87 -16.69
N LYS A 249 1.91 8.24 -17.64
CA LYS A 249 2.03 9.52 -18.37
C LYS A 249 1.75 10.70 -17.45
N GLU A 250 0.76 10.58 -16.58
CA GLU A 250 0.47 11.57 -15.54
C GLU A 250 1.63 11.67 -14.55
N LEU A 251 2.14 10.53 -14.06
CA LEU A 251 3.30 10.50 -13.17
C LEU A 251 4.50 11.30 -13.70
N SER A 252 4.81 11.13 -14.99
CA SER A 252 5.94 11.81 -15.64
C SER A 252 5.83 13.33 -15.66
N LYS A 253 4.63 13.88 -15.49
CA LYS A 253 4.33 15.31 -15.55
C LYS A 253 3.96 15.91 -14.20
N THR A 254 3.68 15.08 -13.19
CA THR A 254 3.30 15.57 -11.87
C THR A 254 4.52 16.18 -11.17
N PRO A 255 4.46 17.48 -10.81
CA PRO A 255 5.53 18.14 -10.09
C PRO A 255 5.62 17.64 -8.65
N THR A 256 6.76 17.91 -8.04
CA THR A 256 7.02 17.83 -6.61
C THR A 256 7.07 19.25 -6.07
N THR A 257 6.39 19.49 -4.95
CA THR A 257 6.34 20.80 -4.31
C THR A 257 7.39 20.85 -3.21
N TYR A 258 8.17 21.93 -3.19
CA TYR A 258 9.16 22.21 -2.17
C TYR A 258 8.74 23.44 -1.37
N TYR A 259 8.79 23.30 -0.05
CA TYR A 259 8.65 24.41 0.89
C TYR A 259 9.97 24.56 1.62
N THR A 260 10.57 25.75 1.56
CA THR A 260 11.94 25.97 2.02
C THR A 260 12.07 27.28 2.79
N ASN A 261 12.96 27.27 3.79
CA ASN A 261 13.51 28.45 4.44
C ASN A 261 15.00 28.20 4.74
N ASP A 262 15.64 29.05 5.55
CA ASP A 262 17.09 28.97 5.81
C ASP A 262 17.53 27.75 6.65
N THR A 263 16.57 27.04 7.23
CA THR A 263 16.80 25.95 8.21
C THR A 263 16.17 24.64 7.77
N GLU A 264 15.12 24.70 6.95
CA GLU A 264 14.17 23.60 6.76
C GLU A 264 13.76 23.43 5.31
N THR A 265 13.40 22.19 4.97
CA THR A 265 12.86 21.85 3.67
C THR A 265 11.82 20.76 3.81
N ILE A 266 10.64 20.96 3.22
CA ILE A 266 9.64 19.93 2.94
C ILE A 266 9.65 19.66 1.44
N GLU A 267 9.88 18.41 1.06
CA GLU A 267 9.62 17.91 -0.29
C GLU A 267 8.31 17.13 -0.25
N SER A 268 7.33 17.48 -1.09
CA SER A 268 6.01 16.84 -1.12
C SER A 268 5.62 16.38 -2.52
N PHE A 269 5.19 15.12 -2.62
CA PHE A 269 4.63 14.51 -3.83
C PHE A 269 3.32 13.79 -3.49
N GLY A 270 2.19 14.44 -3.80
CA GLY A 270 0.86 13.92 -3.46
C GLY A 270 0.68 13.81 -1.95
N THR A 271 0.54 12.58 -1.44
CA THR A 271 0.38 12.31 0.00
C THR A 271 1.69 11.92 0.69
N ILE A 272 2.82 12.08 0.02
CA ILE A 272 4.14 11.70 0.55
C ILE A 272 4.91 12.99 0.76
N SER A 273 5.42 13.20 1.97
CA SER A 273 6.21 14.38 2.31
C SER A 273 7.45 13.97 3.10
N VAL A 274 8.60 14.53 2.76
CA VAL A 274 9.84 14.39 3.53
C VAL A 274 10.22 15.74 4.08
N TYR A 275 10.37 15.82 5.39
CA TYR A 275 10.84 16.98 6.12
C TYR A 275 12.28 16.80 6.56
N THR A 276 13.06 17.86 6.36
CA THR A 276 14.45 17.95 6.77
C THR A 276 14.70 19.29 7.45
N ASN A 277 15.57 19.28 8.46
CA ASN A 277 16.00 20.47 9.17
C ASN A 277 17.49 20.33 9.50
N LYS A 278 18.28 21.38 9.25
CA LYS A 278 19.74 21.37 9.46
C LYS A 278 20.16 21.14 10.92
N HIS A 279 19.25 21.34 11.87
CA HIS A 279 19.49 21.14 13.30
C HIS A 279 19.15 19.73 13.78
N LEU A 280 18.52 18.90 12.95
CA LEU A 280 18.14 17.53 13.29
C LEU A 280 19.11 16.53 12.65
N ARG A 281 19.39 15.43 13.36
CA ARG A 281 20.15 14.29 12.81
C ARG A 281 19.28 13.22 12.16
N TYR A 282 17.98 13.46 12.10
CA TYR A 282 16.98 12.59 11.49
C TYR A 282 16.12 13.37 10.52
N GLN A 283 15.35 12.65 9.71
CA GLN A 283 14.35 13.21 8.81
C GLN A 283 12.96 12.73 9.26
N LEU A 284 11.91 13.46 8.88
CA LEU A 284 10.54 12.99 9.07
C LEU A 284 9.92 12.66 7.72
N LEU A 285 9.36 11.47 7.60
CA LEU A 285 8.63 11.00 6.44
C LEU A 285 7.16 10.91 6.80
N GLN A 286 6.31 11.69 6.15
CA GLN A 286 4.86 11.55 6.22
C GLN A 286 4.38 10.83 4.97
N ILE A 287 3.56 9.81 5.17
CA ILE A 287 2.84 9.15 4.09
C ILE A 287 1.37 9.04 4.50
N LYS A 288 0.51 9.83 3.84
CA LYS A 288 -0.89 10.03 4.25
C LYS A 288 -0.91 10.52 5.70
N ASP A 289 -1.50 9.75 6.60
CA ASP A 289 -1.70 10.11 8.00
C ASP A 289 -0.61 9.50 8.90
N ASP A 290 0.20 8.57 8.39
CA ASP A 290 1.30 7.97 9.13
C ASP A 290 2.57 8.81 9.01
N ILE A 291 3.27 8.97 10.13
CA ILE A 291 4.52 9.70 10.23
C ILE A 291 5.61 8.76 10.73
N TYR A 292 6.81 8.91 10.16
CA TYR A 292 7.97 8.12 10.49
C TYR A 292 9.18 9.02 10.73
N MET A 293 9.96 8.71 11.76
CA MET A 293 11.32 9.20 11.92
C MET A 293 12.28 8.31 11.14
N VAL A 294 13.17 8.93 10.37
CA VAL A 294 14.26 8.24 9.68
C VAL A 294 15.59 8.60 10.32
N LYS A 295 16.26 7.63 10.95
CA LYS A 295 17.51 7.80 11.73
C LYS A 295 18.62 6.86 11.28
#